data_AF-A0A970I081-F1
#
_entry.id   AF-A0A970I081-F1
#
_cell.length_a   1.000
_cell.length_b   1.000
_cell.length_c   1.000
_cell.angle_alpha   90.00
_cell.angle_beta   90.00
_cell.angle_gamma   90.00
#
_symmetry.space_group_name_H-M   'P 1'
#
loop_
_entity.id
_entity.type
_entity.pdbx_description
1 polymer ?
#
loop_
_entity_poly.entity_id
_entity_poly.type
_entity_poly.pdbx_seq_one_letter_code
_entity_poly.pdbx_strand_id
1 'polypeptide(L)'
;MKTYNIKAVGLVRNEYDSPADYHRIKEKPSTIIVNDEYSEALLNINECEYLDIIFWFHKSEGGNLSGKTPSGSTRGVFASRSPKRPNLIGITTVKLLERNRNELVVEGLDAINNTPVIDIKSCDTSLLASLSESDPVHNSILKSDPRIEIRNNIAKGNTDILLIKAAQMHSHFCPGLAMGVMAAVHAMKELQADSDGMENLLAITETNNCFSDGIQFVTGCSFGNNSLVYKDLGKTAFTLAGRDGDGIRICSRHESRDVIEAAFPDFRKYYQSVIVEQQRDPDMVSAYKKIALERAFGTLNIPFDSLFIVERVQTTIPDYAGIDESVVCRLCNESVMKSRTTEQGDSFTCFSCSGRDYGILDGNGIHL
;
A
#
# COMPACT_ATOMS: atom_id res chain seq x y z
N MET A 1 19.92 -6.93 38.05
CA MET A 1 19.29 -6.33 36.85
C MET A 1 20.38 -6.04 35.84
N LYS A 2 20.18 -6.39 34.57
CA LYS A 2 21.13 -6.07 33.50
C LYS A 2 20.92 -4.61 33.10
N THR A 3 21.99 -3.81 33.11
CA THR A 3 21.97 -2.42 32.64
C THR A 3 22.47 -2.36 31.20
N TYR A 4 22.01 -1.34 30.47
CA TYR A 4 22.41 -1.07 29.10
C TYR A 4 22.92 0.37 29.01
N ASN A 5 24.03 0.56 28.32
CA ASN A 5 24.58 1.88 28.07
C ASN A 5 24.00 2.42 26.76
N ILE A 6 23.55 3.67 26.79
CA ILE A 6 22.94 4.35 25.64
C ILE A 6 23.81 5.57 25.31
N LYS A 7 24.05 5.80 24.02
CA LYS A 7 24.73 6.99 23.51
C LYS A 7 23.71 7.90 22.85
N ALA A 8 23.88 9.21 23.01
CA ALA A 8 23.09 10.17 22.24
C ALA A 8 23.57 10.21 20.80
N VAL A 9 22.63 10.31 19.87
CA VAL A 9 22.88 10.44 18.42
C VAL A 9 22.77 11.88 17.93
N GLY A 10 22.26 12.79 18.78
CA GLY A 10 22.13 14.20 18.46
C GLY A 10 21.62 15.02 19.65
N LEU A 11 21.34 16.30 19.39
CA LEU A 11 20.85 17.26 20.38
C LEU A 11 19.69 18.09 19.84
N VAL A 12 18.78 18.47 20.73
CA VAL A 12 17.71 19.42 20.43
C VAL A 12 18.23 20.85 20.54
N ARG A 13 17.92 21.71 19.57
CA ARG A 13 18.14 23.16 19.55
C ARG A 13 16.81 23.90 19.47
N ASN A 14 16.49 24.68 20.50
CA ASN A 14 15.35 25.60 20.54
C ASN A 14 15.55 26.70 21.61
N GLU A 15 14.54 27.55 21.84
CA GLU A 15 14.61 28.70 22.76
C GLU A 15 14.36 28.36 24.26
N TYR A 16 14.08 27.10 24.59
CA TYR A 16 13.66 26.71 25.94
C TYR A 16 14.82 26.09 26.72
N ASP A 17 15.61 26.89 27.46
CA ASP A 17 16.77 26.39 28.22
C ASP A 17 16.44 25.74 29.58
N SER A 18 15.18 25.87 30.03
CA SER A 18 14.71 25.33 31.31
C SER A 18 13.34 24.66 31.15
N PRO A 19 12.97 23.74 32.05
CA PRO A 19 11.66 23.07 32.00
C PRO A 19 10.52 24.09 31.90
N ALA A 20 9.79 24.03 30.79
CA ALA A 20 8.66 24.89 30.49
C ALA A 20 7.39 24.04 30.29
N ASP A 21 6.25 24.72 30.13
CA ASP A 21 5.01 24.07 29.72
C ASP A 21 5.21 23.40 28.35
N TYR A 22 5.04 22.08 28.31
CA TYR A 22 5.25 21.29 27.10
C TYR A 22 4.33 21.73 25.95
N HIS A 23 3.13 22.26 26.22
CA HIS A 23 2.26 22.79 25.17
C HIS A 23 2.93 23.94 24.43
N ARG A 24 3.58 24.85 25.15
CA ARG A 24 4.29 25.99 24.54
C ARG A 24 5.48 25.55 23.70
N ILE A 25 6.22 24.53 24.16
CA ILE A 25 7.36 23.98 23.40
C ILE A 25 6.87 23.41 22.07
N LYS A 26 5.75 22.66 22.07
CA LYS A 26 5.19 22.04 20.88
C LYS A 26 4.71 23.02 19.81
N GLU A 27 4.27 24.21 20.21
CA GLU A 27 3.76 25.25 19.31
C GLU A 27 4.86 25.88 18.44
N LYS A 28 6.14 25.71 18.80
CA LYS A 28 7.27 26.28 18.06
C LYS A 28 8.11 25.18 17.41
N PRO A 29 8.64 25.41 16.19
CA PRO A 29 9.60 24.50 15.59
C PRO A 29 10.85 24.32 16.47
N SER A 30 11.34 23.09 16.52
CA SER A 30 12.63 22.75 17.12
C SER A 30 13.55 22.16 16.06
N THR A 31 14.87 22.32 16.21
CA THR A 31 15.84 21.63 15.35
C THR A 31 16.46 20.47 16.11
N ILE A 32 16.55 19.30 15.48
CA ILE A 32 17.35 18.17 15.95
C ILE A 32 18.65 18.17 15.15
N ILE A 33 19.77 18.34 15.83
CA ILE A 33 21.12 18.29 15.23
C ILE A 33 21.67 16.90 15.49
N VAL A 34 21.72 16.08 14.45
CA VAL A 34 22.29 14.72 14.50
C VAL A 34 23.81 14.83 14.39
N ASN A 35 24.55 14.07 15.21
CA ASN A 35 26.01 14.08 15.15
C ASN A 35 26.49 13.62 13.77
N ASP A 36 27.56 14.23 13.27
CA ASP A 36 28.05 14.00 11.90
C ASP A 36 28.29 12.51 11.60
N GLU A 37 28.78 11.75 12.59
CA GLU A 37 29.04 10.30 12.50
C GLU A 37 27.79 9.45 12.20
N TYR A 38 26.58 9.97 12.45
CA TYR A 38 25.30 9.31 12.18
C TYR A 38 24.55 9.92 10.99
N SER A 39 25.14 10.88 10.25
CA SER A 39 24.45 11.59 9.17
C SER A 39 23.95 10.66 8.06
N GLU A 40 24.67 9.57 7.78
CA GLU A 40 24.28 8.57 6.78
C GLU A 40 22.98 7.85 7.17
N ALA A 41 22.72 7.68 8.47
CA ALA A 41 21.49 7.06 8.97
C ALA A 41 20.21 7.88 8.67
N LEU A 42 20.37 9.11 8.19
CA LEU A 42 19.27 9.97 7.73
C LEU A 42 18.95 9.77 6.24
N LEU A 43 19.58 8.82 5.54
CA LEU A 43 19.24 8.51 4.15
C LEU A 43 17.71 8.31 4.02
N ASN A 44 17.11 8.95 3.02
CA ASN A 44 15.66 8.92 2.73
C ASN A 44 14.72 9.41 3.84
N ILE A 45 15.20 10.01 4.93
CA ILE A 45 14.32 10.49 6.01
C ILE A 45 13.30 11.55 5.56
N ASN A 46 13.54 12.24 4.44
CA ASN A 46 12.60 13.20 3.85
C ASN A 46 11.31 12.56 3.31
N GLU A 47 11.32 11.25 3.09
CA GLU A 47 10.12 10.48 2.71
C GLU A 47 9.18 10.30 3.91
N CYS A 48 9.68 10.48 5.14
CA CYS A 48 8.90 10.41 6.37
C CYS A 48 8.34 11.80 6.74
N GLU A 49 7.02 11.97 6.75
CA GLU A 49 6.39 13.20 7.24
C GLU A 49 6.30 13.23 8.79
N TYR A 50 6.25 12.07 9.45
CA TYR A 50 6.23 11.97 10.92
C TYR A 50 7.35 11.06 11.45
N LEU A 51 7.98 11.49 12.55
CA LEU A 51 9.09 10.80 13.20
C LEU A 51 8.79 10.61 14.69
N ASP A 52 9.11 9.44 15.23
CA ASP A 52 9.17 9.24 16.68
C ASP A 52 10.57 9.59 17.18
N ILE A 53 10.65 10.65 17.98
CA ILE A 53 11.89 11.13 18.58
C ILE A 53 11.99 10.56 19.98
N ILE A 54 13.03 9.78 20.22
CA ILE A 54 13.34 9.18 21.52
C ILE A 54 14.48 9.99 22.12
N PHE A 55 14.29 10.53 23.32
CA PHE A 55 15.23 11.47 23.92
C PHE A 55 15.37 11.28 25.42
N TRP A 56 16.40 11.88 26.02
CA TRP A 56 16.70 11.74 27.44
C TRP A 56 16.31 12.99 28.24
N PHE A 57 15.54 12.85 29.32
CA PHE A 57 15.19 13.93 30.23
C PHE A 57 16.40 14.35 31.09
N HIS A 58 17.39 14.99 30.48
CA HIS A 58 18.69 15.33 31.08
C HIS A 58 18.63 16.32 32.26
N LYS A 59 17.51 17.02 32.45
CA LYS A 59 17.24 17.87 33.63
C LYS A 59 16.31 17.24 34.66
N SER A 60 15.84 16.02 34.41
CA SER A 60 15.04 15.27 35.39
C SER A 60 15.95 14.39 36.23
N GLU A 61 15.63 14.30 37.50
CA GLU A 61 16.22 13.32 38.40
C GLU A 61 15.21 12.17 38.60
N GLY A 62 15.72 10.96 38.85
CA GLY A 62 14.90 9.81 39.20
C GLY A 62 13.91 10.17 40.31
N GLY A 63 12.69 9.63 40.25
CA GLY A 63 11.61 10.05 41.14
C GLY A 63 10.62 8.93 41.49
N ASN A 64 9.62 9.30 42.29
CA ASN A 64 8.58 8.38 42.77
C ASN A 64 7.88 7.66 41.62
N LEU A 65 7.57 6.37 41.83
CA LEU A 65 6.88 5.51 40.84
C LEU A 65 5.41 5.93 40.60
N SER A 66 4.92 6.95 41.30
CA SER A 66 3.61 7.55 41.13
C SER A 66 3.64 9.04 41.48
N GLY A 67 2.69 9.80 40.93
CA GLY A 67 2.54 11.23 41.20
C GLY A 67 1.22 11.78 40.70
N LYS A 68 0.90 13.01 41.10
CA LYS A 68 -0.24 13.75 40.56
C LYS A 68 0.06 14.16 39.13
N THR A 69 -0.87 13.87 38.23
CA THR A 69 -0.87 14.32 36.84
C THR A 69 -1.38 15.77 36.74
N PRO A 70 -1.16 16.48 35.62
CA PRO A 70 -1.75 17.81 35.40
C PRO A 70 -3.27 17.86 35.55
N SER A 71 -3.98 16.73 35.34
CA SER A 71 -5.43 16.62 35.56
C SER A 71 -5.82 16.40 37.02
N GLY A 72 -4.88 16.42 37.96
CA GLY A 72 -5.12 16.26 39.40
C GLY A 72 -5.21 14.81 39.89
N SER A 73 -5.35 13.83 38.99
CA SER A 73 -5.39 12.41 39.34
C SER A 73 -4.01 11.84 39.66
N THR A 74 -3.90 11.02 40.70
CA THR A 74 -2.66 10.27 40.99
C THR A 74 -2.57 9.06 40.08
N ARG A 75 -1.45 8.90 39.36
CA ARG A 75 -1.19 7.74 38.49
C ARG A 75 0.23 7.23 38.69
N GLY A 76 0.43 5.95 38.40
CA GLY A 76 1.77 5.38 38.26
C GLY A 76 2.51 5.99 37.06
N VAL A 77 3.84 6.06 37.11
CA VAL A 77 4.65 6.68 36.05
C VAL A 77 4.54 5.98 34.70
N PHE A 78 4.25 4.67 34.68
CA PHE A 78 3.97 3.91 33.45
C PHE A 78 2.56 4.11 32.89
N ALA A 79 1.65 4.67 33.68
CA ALA A 79 0.30 5.07 33.24
C ALA A 79 0.20 6.59 33.01
N SER A 80 1.34 7.26 32.79
CA SER A 80 1.44 8.70 32.53
C SER A 80 2.64 9.01 31.62
N ARG A 81 2.82 10.29 31.26
CA ARG A 81 3.98 10.80 30.54
C ARG A 81 4.94 11.61 31.44
N SER A 82 4.95 11.33 32.75
CA SER A 82 5.86 12.01 33.69
C SER A 82 7.33 11.84 33.29
N PRO A 83 8.13 12.92 33.28
CA PRO A 83 9.57 12.84 33.00
C PRO A 83 10.37 12.25 34.17
N LYS A 84 9.79 12.21 35.38
CA LYS A 84 10.35 11.53 36.55
C LYS A 84 9.93 10.06 36.51
N ARG A 85 10.80 9.19 35.98
CA ARG A 85 10.55 7.76 35.74
C ARG A 85 11.84 6.94 35.85
N PRO A 86 11.78 5.60 36.02
CA PRO A 86 12.96 4.77 36.24
C PRO A 86 14.04 4.89 35.16
N ASN A 87 13.62 4.92 33.88
CA ASN A 87 14.47 5.27 32.76
C ASN A 87 13.97 6.61 32.22
N LEU A 88 14.82 7.63 32.24
CA LEU A 88 14.50 9.02 31.91
C LEU A 88 14.34 9.25 30.40
N ILE A 89 13.58 8.38 29.74
CA ILE A 89 13.36 8.38 28.30
C ILE A 89 12.01 9.03 28.00
N GLY A 90 12.05 10.05 27.15
CA GLY A 90 10.92 10.66 26.49
C GLY A 90 10.74 10.08 25.09
N ILE A 91 9.50 10.09 24.62
CA ILE A 91 9.14 9.78 23.24
C ILE A 91 8.08 10.77 22.79
N THR A 92 8.28 11.35 21.62
CA THR A 92 7.34 12.27 20.99
C THR A 92 7.33 12.08 19.49
N THR A 93 6.13 11.86 18.94
CA THR A 93 5.89 11.91 17.50
C THR A 93 5.88 13.37 17.07
N VAL A 94 6.71 13.71 16.10
CA VAL A 94 6.88 15.05 15.55
C VAL A 94 6.60 15.04 14.06
N LYS A 95 6.21 16.19 13.50
CA LYS A 95 6.15 16.39 12.06
C LYS A 95 7.51 16.87 11.56
N LEU A 96 8.07 16.22 10.53
CA LEU A 96 9.27 16.71 9.84
C LEU A 96 8.86 17.85 8.91
N LEU A 97 9.41 19.04 9.13
CA LEU A 97 9.18 20.21 8.30
C LEU A 97 10.24 20.33 7.20
N GLU A 98 11.51 20.12 7.57
CA GLU A 98 12.64 20.30 6.66
C GLU A 98 13.84 19.48 7.16
N ARG A 99 14.67 19.01 6.21
CA ARG A 99 16.01 18.52 6.50
C ARG A 99 17.06 19.39 5.80
N ASN A 100 18.07 19.80 6.56
CA ASN A 100 19.29 20.40 6.05
C ASN A 100 20.50 19.61 6.54
N ARG A 101 21.08 18.76 5.68
CA ARG A 101 22.18 17.84 6.01
C ARG A 101 21.83 16.94 7.22
N ASN A 102 22.41 17.23 8.38
CA ASN A 102 22.22 16.56 9.67
C ASN A 102 21.28 17.32 10.63
N GLU A 103 20.67 18.42 10.18
CA GLU A 103 19.66 19.16 10.92
C GLU A 103 18.25 18.76 10.44
N LEU A 104 17.38 18.41 11.38
CA LEU A 104 15.96 18.14 11.14
C LEU A 104 15.13 19.23 11.82
N VAL A 105 14.40 20.04 11.06
CA VAL A 105 13.45 21.00 11.59
C VAL A 105 12.12 20.29 11.78
N VAL A 106 11.60 20.29 13.00
CA VAL A 106 10.41 19.52 13.39
C VAL A 106 9.40 20.36 14.17
N GLU A 107 8.13 20.02 14.03
CA GLU A 107 7.01 20.60 14.78
C GLU A 107 6.45 19.58 15.79
N GLY A 108 6.02 20.04 16.96
CA GLY A 108 5.36 19.21 17.97
C GLY A 108 6.28 18.50 18.97
N LEU A 109 7.59 18.79 18.94
CA LEU A 109 8.55 18.29 19.92
C LEU A 109 8.34 18.98 21.29
N ASP A 110 8.44 18.23 22.39
CA ASP A 110 8.31 18.73 23.78
C ASP A 110 9.61 18.59 24.59
N ALA A 111 10.75 18.62 23.90
CA ALA A 111 12.07 18.58 24.49
C ALA A 111 12.66 19.99 24.58
N ILE A 112 13.30 20.30 25.72
CA ILE A 112 14.00 21.57 25.94
C ILE A 112 15.34 21.62 25.20
N ASN A 113 15.91 22.80 25.07
CA ASN A 113 17.22 23.03 24.45
C ASN A 113 18.30 22.14 25.09
N ASN A 114 19.26 21.68 24.29
CA ASN A 114 20.33 20.74 24.66
C ASN A 114 19.85 19.36 25.11
N THR A 115 18.59 18.99 24.87
CA THR A 115 18.12 17.64 25.18
C THR A 115 18.83 16.60 24.30
N PRO A 116 19.46 15.56 24.88
CA PRO A 116 20.06 14.48 24.12
C PRO A 116 19.00 13.64 23.41
N VAL A 117 19.14 13.51 22.08
CA VAL A 117 18.35 12.59 21.27
C VAL A 117 19.05 11.23 21.30
N ILE A 118 18.30 10.20 21.63
CA ILE A 118 18.77 8.82 21.76
C ILE A 118 18.56 8.05 20.48
N ASP A 119 17.41 8.23 19.84
CA ASP A 119 17.04 7.47 18.65
C ASP A 119 15.94 8.21 17.87
N ILE A 120 15.83 7.93 16.57
CA ILE A 120 14.87 8.53 15.65
C ILE A 120 14.28 7.39 14.83
N LYS A 121 12.95 7.29 14.81
CA LYS A 121 12.24 6.26 14.04
C LYS A 121 11.22 6.89 13.12
N SER A 122 10.95 6.25 11.98
CA SER A 122 9.71 6.48 11.25
C SER A 122 8.51 6.15 12.16
N CYS A 123 7.49 6.99 12.17
CA CYS A 123 6.29 6.74 12.97
C CYS A 123 5.55 5.48 12.47
N ASP A 124 5.27 4.52 13.36
CA ASP A 124 4.52 3.30 13.05
C ASP A 124 3.08 3.41 13.55
N THR A 125 2.14 3.58 12.62
CA THR A 125 0.69 3.55 12.90
C THR A 125 0.01 2.31 12.32
N SER A 126 0.77 1.26 11.96
CA SER A 126 0.22 0.04 11.36
C SER A 126 -0.83 -0.66 12.23
N LEU A 127 -0.81 -0.43 13.55
CA LEU A 127 -1.82 -0.89 14.50
C LEU A 127 -3.13 -0.07 14.46
N LEU A 128 -3.05 1.21 14.08
CA LEU A 128 -4.18 2.15 14.00
C LEU A 128 -4.75 2.26 12.58
N ALA A 129 -4.10 1.68 11.57
CA ALA A 129 -4.56 1.67 10.18
C ALA A 129 -6.00 1.14 9.99
N SER A 130 -6.48 0.28 10.89
CA SER A 130 -7.88 -0.18 10.87
C SER A 130 -8.88 0.75 11.55
N LEU A 131 -8.44 1.87 12.14
CA LEU A 131 -9.25 2.80 12.91
C LEU A 131 -9.04 4.25 12.42
N SER A 132 -9.83 4.58 11.39
CA SER A 132 -10.19 5.91 10.90
C SER A 132 -9.39 6.47 9.72
N GLU A 133 -10.13 6.67 8.61
CA GLU A 133 -9.76 7.52 7.46
C GLU A 133 -9.55 9.01 7.85
N SER A 134 -9.78 9.38 9.11
CA SER A 134 -9.62 10.72 9.65
C SER A 134 -8.37 10.92 10.51
N ASP A 135 -7.51 9.90 10.69
CA ASP A 135 -6.23 10.06 11.38
C ASP A 135 -5.20 10.76 10.45
N PRO A 136 -4.76 11.99 10.78
CA PRO A 136 -3.78 12.73 9.96
C PRO A 136 -2.45 12.01 9.79
N VAL A 137 -2.03 11.20 10.78
CA VAL A 137 -0.76 10.45 10.74
C VAL A 137 -0.89 9.25 9.81
N HIS A 138 -2.01 8.53 9.90
CA HIS A 138 -2.29 7.43 8.98
C HIS A 138 -2.39 7.92 7.53
N ASN A 139 -3.10 9.02 7.29
CA ASN A 139 -3.20 9.64 5.97
C ASN A 139 -1.85 10.10 5.42
N SER A 140 -0.96 10.57 6.29
CA SER A 140 0.40 10.96 5.92
C SER A 140 1.28 9.78 5.51
N ILE A 141 1.18 8.66 6.24
CA ILE A 141 1.86 7.43 5.86
C ILE A 141 1.31 6.88 4.54
N LEU A 142 -0.01 6.92 4.32
CA LEU A 142 -0.60 6.54 3.03
C LEU A 142 -0.17 7.46 1.87
N LYS A 143 0.13 8.74 2.14
CA LYS A 143 0.67 9.64 1.11
C LYS A 143 2.12 9.32 0.72
N SER A 144 2.94 8.92 1.69
CA SER A 144 4.33 8.51 1.44
C SER A 144 4.42 7.09 0.89
N ASP A 145 3.53 6.22 1.34
CA ASP A 145 3.51 4.81 1.00
C ASP A 145 2.07 4.31 0.84
N PRO A 146 1.48 4.50 -0.36
CA PRO A 146 0.07 4.16 -0.59
C PRO A 146 -0.21 2.65 -0.54
N ARG A 147 0.83 1.81 -0.49
CA ARG A 147 0.71 0.35 -0.52
C ARG A 147 1.04 -0.32 0.82
N ILE A 148 1.41 0.43 1.86
CA ILE A 148 1.80 -0.11 3.17
C ILE A 148 0.78 -1.09 3.74
N GLU A 149 -0.51 -0.79 3.63
CA GLU A 149 -1.56 -1.68 4.11
C GLU A 149 -1.66 -2.96 3.30
N ILE A 150 -1.53 -2.86 1.98
CA ILE A 150 -1.58 -4.02 1.08
C ILE A 150 -0.42 -4.95 1.43
N ARG A 151 0.80 -4.42 1.55
CA ARG A 151 2.01 -5.18 1.89
C ARG A 151 1.91 -5.84 3.26
N ASN A 152 1.42 -5.12 4.27
CA ASN A 152 1.18 -5.67 5.60
C ASN A 152 0.18 -6.85 5.58
N ASN A 153 -0.88 -6.74 4.78
CA ASN A 153 -1.87 -7.80 4.65
C ASN A 153 -1.35 -8.99 3.81
N ILE A 154 -0.52 -8.76 2.79
CA ILE A 154 0.19 -9.83 2.06
C ILE A 154 1.09 -10.61 3.03
N ALA A 155 1.94 -9.91 3.79
CA ALA A 155 2.86 -10.55 4.74
C ALA A 155 2.11 -11.43 5.76
N LYS A 156 1.01 -10.91 6.32
CA LYS A 156 0.14 -11.63 7.27
C LYS A 156 -0.72 -12.72 6.64
N GLY A 157 -0.89 -12.72 5.31
CA GLY A 157 -1.78 -13.65 4.61
C GLY A 157 -3.27 -13.31 4.79
N ASN A 158 -3.61 -12.05 5.07
CA ASN A 158 -4.98 -11.58 5.29
C ASN A 158 -5.72 -11.38 3.95
N THR A 159 -5.99 -12.48 3.24
CA THR A 159 -6.65 -12.47 1.92
C THR A 159 -8.08 -11.93 1.97
N ASP A 160 -8.76 -12.04 3.10
CA ASP A 160 -10.10 -11.50 3.35
C ASP A 160 -10.11 -9.96 3.33
N ILE A 161 -9.16 -9.33 4.02
CA ILE A 161 -8.99 -7.86 4.02
C ILE A 161 -8.60 -7.37 2.62
N LEU A 162 -7.70 -8.09 1.94
CA LEU A 162 -7.31 -7.76 0.57
C LEU A 162 -8.48 -7.91 -0.41
N LEU A 163 -9.35 -8.91 -0.23
CA LEU A 163 -10.57 -9.06 -1.03
C LEU A 163 -11.53 -7.90 -0.81
N ILE A 164 -11.73 -7.45 0.44
CA ILE A 164 -12.54 -6.25 0.76
C ILE A 164 -12.03 -5.02 0.02
N LYS A 165 -10.70 -4.80 0.05
CA LYS A 165 -10.11 -3.64 -0.63
C LYS A 165 -10.15 -3.77 -2.16
N ALA A 166 -9.84 -4.94 -2.70
CA ALA A 166 -9.91 -5.20 -4.14
C ALA A 166 -11.34 -5.01 -4.69
N ALA A 167 -12.36 -5.36 -3.91
CA ALA A 167 -13.76 -5.17 -4.28
C ALA A 167 -14.16 -3.70 -4.43
N GLN A 168 -13.43 -2.75 -3.82
CA GLN A 168 -13.67 -1.32 -4.01
C GLN A 168 -13.35 -0.88 -5.44
N MET A 169 -12.27 -1.43 -6.02
CA MET A 169 -11.94 -1.24 -7.43
C MET A 169 -12.88 -2.04 -8.34
N HIS A 170 -13.16 -3.29 -7.98
CA HIS A 170 -13.92 -4.22 -8.82
C HIS A 170 -15.45 -4.03 -8.76
N SER A 171 -15.97 -3.25 -7.81
CA SER A 171 -17.38 -2.95 -7.53
C SER A 171 -18.26 -4.06 -6.93
N HIS A 172 -17.77 -5.31 -6.81
CA HIS A 172 -18.52 -6.40 -6.17
C HIS A 172 -17.60 -7.53 -5.67
N PHE A 173 -18.18 -8.49 -4.94
CA PHE A 173 -17.49 -9.70 -4.51
C PHE A 173 -17.85 -10.87 -5.43
N CYS A 174 -16.84 -11.56 -5.96
CA CYS A 174 -17.04 -12.77 -6.74
C CYS A 174 -15.88 -13.76 -6.53
N PRO A 175 -16.08 -15.06 -6.84
CA PRO A 175 -15.03 -16.07 -6.72
C PRO A 175 -13.81 -15.80 -7.60
N GLY A 176 -14.02 -15.20 -8.78
CA GLY A 176 -12.90 -14.83 -9.68
C GLY A 176 -11.97 -13.82 -9.03
N LEU A 177 -12.52 -12.76 -8.42
CA LEU A 177 -11.75 -11.78 -7.67
C LEU A 177 -11.02 -12.41 -6.48
N ALA A 178 -11.71 -13.27 -5.72
CA ALA A 178 -11.12 -13.99 -4.59
C ALA A 178 -9.95 -14.88 -5.02
N MET A 179 -10.11 -15.64 -6.11
CA MET A 179 -9.04 -16.43 -6.71
C MET A 179 -7.85 -15.57 -7.14
N GLY A 180 -8.10 -14.40 -7.74
CA GLY A 180 -7.05 -13.44 -8.10
C GLY A 180 -6.27 -12.98 -6.87
N VAL A 181 -6.97 -12.58 -5.81
CA VAL A 181 -6.33 -12.17 -4.54
C VAL A 181 -5.49 -13.30 -3.96
N MET A 182 -6.01 -14.52 -3.89
CA MET A 182 -5.27 -15.69 -3.38
C MET A 182 -3.99 -15.95 -4.19
N ALA A 183 -4.12 -15.98 -5.51
CA ALA A 183 -3.02 -16.27 -6.43
C ALA A 183 -1.94 -15.18 -6.35
N ALA A 184 -2.33 -13.91 -6.30
CA ALA A 184 -1.40 -12.80 -6.15
C ALA A 184 -0.68 -12.79 -4.80
N VAL A 185 -1.40 -13.02 -3.69
CA VAL A 185 -0.78 -13.11 -2.36
C VAL A 185 0.23 -14.24 -2.31
N HIS A 186 -0.10 -15.40 -2.88
CA HIS A 186 0.82 -16.53 -2.98
C HIS A 186 2.10 -16.13 -3.74
N ALA A 187 1.96 -15.54 -4.93
CA ALA A 187 3.11 -15.16 -5.74
C ALA A 187 4.00 -14.09 -5.10
N MET A 188 3.39 -13.05 -4.52
CA MET A 188 4.14 -11.99 -3.83
C MET A 188 4.96 -12.56 -2.66
N LYS A 189 4.39 -13.50 -1.89
CA LYS A 189 5.09 -14.15 -0.77
C LYS A 189 6.18 -15.10 -1.24
N GLU A 190 5.91 -15.92 -2.25
CA GLU A 190 6.87 -16.91 -2.76
C GLU A 190 8.11 -16.24 -3.36
N LEU A 191 7.92 -15.15 -4.11
CA LEU A 191 9.01 -14.38 -4.69
C LEU A 191 9.63 -13.36 -3.74
N GLN A 192 9.04 -13.14 -2.55
CA GLN A 192 9.36 -11.99 -1.68
C GLN A 192 9.36 -10.66 -2.47
N ALA A 193 8.41 -10.56 -3.40
CA ALA A 193 8.32 -9.46 -4.32
C ALA A 193 7.71 -8.23 -3.65
N ASP A 194 8.14 -7.05 -4.10
CA ASP A 194 7.53 -5.78 -3.76
C ASP A 194 7.38 -4.93 -5.03
N SER A 195 6.36 -4.08 -5.07
CA SER A 195 6.12 -3.14 -6.17
C SER A 195 6.33 -1.72 -5.67
N ASP A 196 7.30 -1.04 -6.27
CA ASP A 196 7.64 0.37 -6.06
C ASP A 196 6.79 1.33 -6.93
N GLY A 197 5.77 0.80 -7.61
CA GLY A 197 4.95 1.56 -8.56
C GLY A 197 5.60 1.75 -9.93
N MET A 198 6.82 1.26 -10.14
CA MET A 198 7.52 1.27 -11.42
C MET A 198 7.44 -0.09 -12.12
N GLU A 199 7.90 -0.15 -13.37
CA GLU A 199 7.91 -1.35 -14.20
C GLU A 199 8.96 -2.41 -13.77
N ASN A 200 9.42 -2.42 -12.51
CA ASN A 200 10.44 -3.35 -12.01
C ASN A 200 9.90 -4.75 -11.69
N LEU A 201 8.62 -4.82 -11.34
CA LEU A 201 7.85 -6.05 -11.15
C LEU A 201 6.71 -6.06 -12.16
N LEU A 202 6.53 -7.16 -12.90
CA LEU A 202 5.48 -7.27 -13.89
C LEU A 202 4.51 -8.40 -13.57
N ALA A 203 3.23 -8.13 -13.78
CA ALA A 203 2.18 -9.13 -13.82
C ALA A 203 1.71 -9.33 -15.26
N ILE A 204 1.84 -10.55 -15.77
CA ILE A 204 1.38 -10.94 -17.09
C ILE A 204 0.09 -11.75 -16.92
N THR A 205 -1.07 -11.17 -17.18
CA THR A 205 -2.36 -11.86 -17.08
C THR A 205 -2.74 -12.50 -18.41
N GLU A 206 -3.37 -13.67 -18.36
CA GLU A 206 -3.80 -14.43 -19.55
C GLU A 206 -5.33 -14.36 -19.79
N THR A 207 -6.02 -13.47 -19.06
CA THR A 207 -7.46 -13.23 -19.11
C THR A 207 -7.81 -11.78 -18.73
N ASN A 208 -8.97 -11.28 -19.17
CA ASN A 208 -9.51 -9.95 -18.87
C ASN A 208 -10.73 -9.99 -17.92
N ASN A 209 -10.83 -11.01 -17.06
CA ASN A 209 -11.94 -11.16 -16.12
C ASN A 209 -11.56 -10.72 -14.68
N CYS A 210 -12.51 -10.89 -13.74
CA CYS A 210 -12.37 -10.52 -12.33
C CYS A 210 -11.09 -11.02 -11.64
N PHE A 211 -10.52 -12.14 -12.11
CA PHE A 211 -9.24 -12.66 -11.61
C PHE A 211 -8.12 -11.62 -11.74
N SER A 212 -8.05 -10.96 -12.90
CA SER A 212 -7.02 -9.97 -13.23
C SER A 212 -7.12 -8.72 -12.36
N ASP A 213 -8.31 -8.34 -11.91
CA ASP A 213 -8.48 -7.22 -10.97
C ASP A 213 -7.89 -7.54 -9.58
N GLY A 214 -8.04 -8.79 -9.13
CA GLY A 214 -7.40 -9.26 -7.91
C GLY A 214 -5.88 -9.24 -8.02
N ILE A 215 -5.34 -9.66 -9.19
CA ILE A 215 -3.91 -9.57 -9.49
C ILE A 215 -3.42 -8.12 -9.44
N GLN A 216 -4.06 -7.23 -10.19
CA GLN A 216 -3.68 -5.82 -10.25
C GLN A 216 -3.66 -5.16 -8.88
N PHE A 217 -4.74 -5.37 -8.10
CA PHE A 217 -4.88 -4.76 -6.78
C PHE A 217 -3.77 -5.22 -5.82
N VAL A 218 -3.58 -6.53 -5.70
CA VAL A 218 -2.63 -7.10 -4.73
C VAL A 218 -1.19 -6.87 -5.15
N THR A 219 -0.83 -7.13 -6.41
CA THR A 219 0.56 -7.00 -6.88
C THR A 219 0.99 -5.53 -7.02
N GLY A 220 0.06 -4.63 -7.31
CA GLY A 220 0.38 -3.25 -7.72
C GLY A 220 0.78 -3.13 -9.18
N CYS A 221 0.82 -4.25 -9.90
CA CYS A 221 1.08 -4.26 -11.32
C CYS A 221 -0.19 -3.87 -12.06
N SER A 222 -0.28 -2.64 -12.55
CA SER A 222 -1.52 -2.07 -13.11
C SER A 222 -1.36 -1.68 -14.57
N PHE A 223 -2.48 -1.50 -15.25
CA PHE A 223 -2.46 -1.01 -16.63
C PHE A 223 -1.78 0.37 -16.74
N GLY A 224 -2.07 1.29 -15.82
CA GLY A 224 -1.63 2.69 -15.91
C GLY A 224 -0.16 2.94 -15.57
N ASN A 225 0.46 2.08 -14.76
CA ASN A 225 1.90 2.12 -14.49
C ASN A 225 2.70 1.12 -15.35
N ASN A 226 2.10 0.64 -16.46
CA ASN A 226 2.70 -0.20 -17.50
C ASN A 226 3.29 -1.55 -17.03
N SER A 227 3.07 -1.93 -15.78
CA SER A 227 3.59 -3.16 -15.21
C SER A 227 2.63 -4.35 -15.35
N LEU A 228 1.41 -4.11 -15.82
CA LEU A 228 0.48 -5.15 -16.24
C LEU A 228 0.61 -5.42 -17.74
N VAL A 229 0.91 -6.66 -18.11
CA VAL A 229 0.87 -7.14 -19.50
C VAL A 229 -0.34 -8.05 -19.67
N TYR A 230 -1.24 -7.70 -20.59
CA TYR A 230 -2.37 -8.55 -20.92
C TYR A 230 -2.06 -9.42 -22.16
N LYS A 231 -2.12 -10.74 -21.99
CA LYS A 231 -2.11 -11.72 -23.08
C LYS A 231 -3.52 -12.28 -23.24
N ASP A 232 -4.16 -11.98 -24.35
CA ASP A 232 -5.54 -12.39 -24.63
C ASP A 232 -5.65 -13.87 -25.01
N LEU A 233 -5.43 -14.77 -24.03
CA LEU A 233 -5.40 -16.22 -24.23
C LEU A 233 -6.63 -16.93 -23.64
N GLY A 234 -7.47 -16.20 -22.89
CA GLY A 234 -8.64 -16.75 -22.21
C GLY A 234 -8.33 -17.73 -21.07
N LYS A 235 -7.07 -17.82 -20.63
CA LYS A 235 -6.66 -18.71 -19.54
C LYS A 235 -6.73 -17.96 -18.22
N THR A 236 -7.39 -18.55 -17.21
CA THR A 236 -7.35 -18.00 -15.84
C THR A 236 -5.99 -18.32 -15.22
N ALA A 237 -5.00 -17.51 -15.61
CA ALA A 237 -3.61 -17.63 -15.20
C ALA A 237 -2.96 -16.25 -15.20
N PHE A 238 -1.90 -16.11 -14.41
CA PHE A 238 -1.00 -14.98 -14.50
C PHE A 238 0.44 -15.39 -14.19
N THR A 239 1.40 -14.59 -14.63
CA THR A 239 2.82 -14.71 -14.27
C THR A 239 3.24 -13.47 -13.51
N LEU A 240 3.92 -13.63 -12.38
CA LEU A 240 4.61 -12.55 -11.68
C LEU A 240 6.11 -12.73 -11.89
N ALA A 241 6.79 -11.71 -12.42
CA ALA A 241 8.21 -11.80 -12.76
C ALA A 241 8.93 -10.46 -12.58
N GLY A 242 10.23 -10.54 -12.28
CA GLY A 242 11.14 -9.40 -12.35
C GLY A 242 11.52 -9.06 -13.79
N ARG A 243 12.27 -7.95 -13.98
CA ARG A 243 12.77 -7.52 -15.30
C ARG A 243 13.73 -8.50 -15.97
N ASP A 244 14.41 -9.33 -15.19
CA ASP A 244 15.25 -10.42 -15.68
C ASP A 244 14.45 -11.59 -16.25
N GLY A 245 13.12 -11.58 -16.09
CA GLY A 245 12.19 -12.59 -16.57
C GLY A 245 12.06 -13.81 -15.65
N ASP A 246 12.79 -13.87 -14.53
CA ASP A 246 12.60 -14.91 -13.53
C ASP A 246 11.32 -14.64 -12.74
N GLY A 247 10.52 -15.68 -12.54
CA GLY A 247 9.23 -15.53 -11.87
C GLY A 247 8.46 -16.83 -11.72
N ILE A 248 7.20 -16.70 -11.31
CA ILE A 248 6.27 -17.83 -11.24
C ILE A 248 5.01 -17.56 -12.05
N ARG A 249 4.51 -18.62 -12.67
CA ARG A 249 3.21 -18.65 -13.34
C ARG A 249 2.24 -19.45 -12.48
N ILE A 250 1.09 -18.85 -12.18
CA ILE A 250 0.00 -19.49 -11.45
C ILE A 250 -1.19 -19.63 -12.39
N CYS A 251 -1.69 -20.85 -12.53
CA CYS A 251 -2.83 -21.18 -13.38
C CYS A 251 -3.92 -21.87 -12.56
N SER A 252 -5.18 -21.50 -12.81
CA SER A 252 -6.31 -22.26 -12.28
C SER A 252 -6.27 -23.68 -12.85
N ARG A 253 -6.51 -24.66 -11.98
CA ARG A 253 -6.79 -26.05 -12.40
C ARG A 253 -8.09 -26.12 -13.19
N HIS A 254 -8.23 -27.17 -13.98
CA HIS A 254 -9.47 -27.42 -14.70
C HIS A 254 -10.60 -27.84 -13.74
N GLU A 255 -10.25 -28.53 -12.65
CA GLU A 255 -11.18 -28.96 -11.59
C GLU A 255 -11.57 -27.83 -10.63
N SER A 256 -10.90 -26.67 -10.65
CA SER A 256 -11.15 -25.58 -9.69
C SER A 256 -12.60 -25.15 -9.66
N ARG A 257 -13.25 -25.15 -10.84
CA ARG A 257 -14.68 -24.84 -10.96
C ARG A 257 -15.53 -25.84 -10.18
N ASP A 258 -15.25 -27.13 -10.33
CA ASP A 258 -16.00 -28.21 -9.69
C ASP A 258 -15.76 -28.21 -8.17
N VAL A 259 -14.52 -27.94 -7.74
CA VAL A 259 -14.18 -27.78 -6.32
C VAL A 259 -14.98 -26.63 -5.67
N ILE A 260 -15.03 -25.47 -6.33
CA ILE A 260 -15.80 -24.32 -5.83
C ILE A 260 -17.31 -24.61 -5.87
N GLU A 261 -17.82 -25.25 -6.93
CA GLU A 261 -19.23 -25.60 -7.06
C GLU A 261 -19.67 -26.61 -5.99
N ALA A 262 -18.84 -27.61 -5.69
CA ALA A 262 -19.08 -28.58 -4.62
C ALA A 262 -19.08 -27.93 -3.23
N ALA A 263 -18.25 -26.91 -3.00
CA ALA A 263 -18.21 -26.16 -1.74
C ALA A 263 -19.45 -25.26 -1.54
N PHE A 264 -20.10 -24.82 -2.62
CA PHE A 264 -21.24 -23.89 -2.59
C PHE A 264 -22.36 -24.30 -3.56
N PRO A 265 -23.00 -25.47 -3.35
CA PRO A 265 -23.94 -26.06 -4.32
C PRO A 265 -25.19 -25.21 -4.56
N ASP A 266 -25.64 -24.47 -3.55
CA ASP A 266 -26.85 -23.64 -3.64
C ASP A 266 -26.67 -22.43 -4.57
N PHE A 267 -25.44 -21.98 -4.82
CA PHE A 267 -25.17 -20.80 -5.64
C PHE A 267 -25.75 -20.91 -7.05
N ARG A 268 -25.62 -22.10 -7.68
CA ARG A 268 -26.02 -22.29 -9.07
C ARG A 268 -27.50 -22.03 -9.30
N LYS A 269 -28.35 -22.46 -8.35
CA LYS A 269 -29.79 -22.21 -8.36
C LYS A 269 -30.08 -20.71 -8.43
N TYR A 270 -29.48 -19.94 -7.53
CA TYR A 270 -29.71 -18.49 -7.48
C TYR A 270 -29.09 -17.74 -8.65
N TYR A 271 -27.91 -18.15 -9.12
CA TYR A 271 -27.27 -17.56 -10.30
C TYR A 271 -28.11 -17.74 -11.56
N GLN A 272 -28.62 -18.96 -11.78
CA GLN A 272 -29.50 -19.25 -12.91
C GLN A 272 -30.73 -18.33 -12.90
N SER A 273 -31.42 -18.22 -11.77
CA SER A 273 -32.61 -17.38 -11.66
C SER A 273 -32.32 -15.87 -11.77
N VAL A 274 -31.34 -15.36 -11.01
CA VAL A 274 -31.13 -13.90 -10.88
C VAL A 274 -30.31 -13.32 -12.04
N ILE A 275 -29.33 -14.06 -12.56
CA ILE A 275 -28.42 -13.57 -13.60
C ILE A 275 -28.84 -14.04 -14.99
N VAL A 276 -29.05 -15.35 -15.18
CA VAL A 276 -29.35 -15.90 -16.51
C VAL A 276 -30.80 -15.59 -16.92
N GLU A 277 -31.76 -15.86 -16.05
CA GLU A 277 -33.18 -15.61 -16.27
C GLU A 277 -33.59 -14.17 -15.94
N GLN A 278 -32.66 -13.38 -15.39
CA GLN A 278 -32.86 -11.97 -15.00
C GLN A 278 -34.05 -11.74 -14.06
N GLN A 279 -34.38 -12.71 -13.20
CA GLN A 279 -35.43 -12.57 -12.20
C GLN A 279 -35.07 -11.44 -11.20
N ARG A 280 -35.90 -10.40 -11.14
CA ARG A 280 -35.68 -9.20 -10.30
C ARG A 280 -36.49 -9.19 -9.01
N ASP A 281 -37.02 -10.34 -8.60
CA ASP A 281 -37.70 -10.48 -7.32
C ASP A 281 -36.77 -10.05 -6.15
N PRO A 282 -37.16 -9.10 -5.29
CA PRO A 282 -36.28 -8.55 -4.27
C PRO A 282 -35.72 -9.58 -3.28
N ASP A 283 -36.54 -10.55 -2.87
CA ASP A 283 -36.13 -11.58 -1.91
C ASP A 283 -35.13 -12.54 -2.55
N MET A 284 -35.36 -12.94 -3.80
CA MET A 284 -34.43 -13.75 -4.58
C MET A 284 -33.11 -13.02 -4.84
N VAL A 285 -33.15 -11.74 -5.18
CA VAL A 285 -31.94 -10.92 -5.38
C VAL A 285 -31.16 -10.78 -4.07
N SER A 286 -31.84 -10.59 -2.93
CA SER A 286 -31.22 -10.52 -1.61
C SER A 286 -30.55 -11.84 -1.22
N ALA A 287 -31.24 -12.97 -1.42
CA ALA A 287 -30.69 -14.30 -1.20
C ALA A 287 -29.46 -14.58 -2.09
N TYR A 288 -29.53 -14.23 -3.38
CA TYR A 288 -28.40 -14.32 -4.29
C TYR A 288 -27.21 -13.50 -3.80
N LYS A 289 -27.41 -12.24 -3.38
CA LYS A 289 -26.33 -11.38 -2.86
C LYS A 289 -25.65 -12.01 -1.64
N LYS A 290 -26.43 -12.56 -0.71
CA LYS A 290 -25.91 -13.23 0.49
C LYS A 290 -25.05 -14.45 0.10
N ILE A 291 -25.56 -15.32 -0.76
CA ILE A 291 -24.83 -16.54 -1.17
C ILE A 291 -23.62 -16.19 -2.05
N ALA A 292 -23.70 -15.16 -2.89
CA ALA A 292 -22.56 -14.68 -3.66
C ALA A 292 -21.43 -14.16 -2.77
N LEU A 293 -21.77 -13.45 -1.68
CA LEU A 293 -20.82 -13.00 -0.67
C LEU A 293 -20.18 -14.19 0.08
N GLU A 294 -21.00 -15.12 0.58
CA GLU A 294 -20.54 -16.34 1.25
C GLU A 294 -19.62 -17.16 0.34
N ARG A 295 -19.98 -17.31 -0.95
CA ARG A 295 -19.16 -18.02 -1.94
C ARG A 295 -17.84 -17.30 -2.21
N ALA A 296 -17.84 -15.97 -2.34
CA ALA A 296 -16.63 -15.20 -2.61
C ALA A 296 -15.62 -15.31 -1.46
N PHE A 297 -16.04 -15.07 -0.21
CA PHE A 297 -15.16 -15.20 0.95
C PHE A 297 -14.82 -16.65 1.26
N GLY A 298 -15.77 -17.55 1.09
CA GLY A 298 -15.56 -18.98 1.28
C GLY A 298 -14.56 -19.60 0.30
N THR A 299 -14.44 -19.03 -0.91
CA THR A 299 -13.40 -19.42 -1.88
C THR A 299 -11.99 -19.24 -1.31
N LEU A 300 -11.76 -18.22 -0.46
CA LEU A 300 -10.47 -17.98 0.19
C LEU A 300 -10.04 -19.11 1.13
N ASN A 301 -11.00 -19.90 1.64
CA ASN A 301 -10.75 -21.00 2.57
C ASN A 301 -10.53 -22.34 1.87
N ILE A 302 -10.70 -22.40 0.54
CA ILE A 302 -10.44 -23.61 -0.22
C ILE A 302 -8.92 -23.82 -0.30
N PRO A 303 -8.39 -25.04 -0.08
CA PRO A 303 -6.97 -25.31 -0.16
C PRO A 303 -6.36 -24.84 -1.48
N PHE A 304 -5.30 -24.02 -1.41
CA PHE A 304 -4.67 -23.38 -2.57
C PHE A 304 -4.30 -24.39 -3.67
N ASP A 305 -3.66 -25.51 -3.31
CA ASP A 305 -3.20 -26.53 -4.26
C ASP A 305 -4.34 -27.27 -4.96
N SER A 306 -5.57 -27.20 -4.44
CA SER A 306 -6.76 -27.75 -5.10
C SER A 306 -7.31 -26.83 -6.18
N LEU A 307 -6.94 -25.54 -6.16
CA LEU A 307 -7.41 -24.54 -7.13
C LEU A 307 -6.33 -24.16 -8.14
N PHE A 308 -5.05 -24.29 -7.81
CA PHE A 308 -3.97 -23.73 -8.61
C PHE A 308 -2.84 -24.73 -8.89
N ILE A 309 -2.16 -24.46 -10.01
CA ILE A 309 -0.87 -25.03 -10.39
C ILE A 309 0.13 -23.87 -10.38
N VAL A 310 1.27 -24.07 -9.74
CA VAL A 310 2.37 -23.10 -9.68
C VAL A 310 3.56 -23.66 -10.44
N GLU A 311 4.14 -22.86 -11.31
CA GLU A 311 5.30 -23.20 -12.13
C GLU A 311 6.33 -22.08 -12.05
N ARG A 312 7.60 -22.41 -11.72
CA ARG A 312 8.73 -21.50 -11.93
C ARG A 312 8.96 -21.34 -13.43
N VAL A 313 9.12 -20.09 -13.88
CA VAL A 313 9.24 -19.78 -15.31
C VAL A 313 10.33 -18.75 -15.57
N GLN A 314 10.92 -18.84 -16.76
CA GLN A 314 11.71 -17.78 -17.37
C GLN A 314 10.88 -17.19 -18.52
N THR A 315 10.35 -15.97 -18.35
CA THR A 315 9.47 -15.33 -19.33
C THR A 315 10.17 -14.19 -20.06
N THR A 316 9.75 -13.94 -21.30
CA THR A 316 10.13 -12.73 -22.02
C THR A 316 9.37 -11.54 -21.44
N ILE A 317 10.11 -10.51 -21.04
CA ILE A 317 9.57 -9.25 -20.53
C ILE A 317 9.67 -8.20 -21.66
N PRO A 318 8.59 -7.46 -21.97
CA PRO A 318 8.64 -6.38 -22.94
C PRO A 318 9.56 -5.25 -22.49
N ASP A 319 10.10 -4.48 -23.42
CA ASP A 319 10.88 -3.28 -23.11
C ASP A 319 10.07 -2.29 -22.28
N TYR A 320 10.76 -1.41 -21.54
CA TYR A 320 10.11 -0.35 -20.79
C TYR A 320 9.21 0.50 -21.68
N ALA A 321 8.06 0.93 -21.15
CA ALA A 321 7.18 1.81 -21.89
C ALA A 321 7.90 3.10 -22.27
N GLY A 322 7.85 3.45 -23.55
CA GLY A 322 8.41 4.69 -24.05
C GLY A 322 7.62 5.90 -23.55
N ILE A 323 8.33 6.99 -23.22
CA ILE A 323 7.70 8.28 -22.95
C ILE A 323 7.60 9.03 -24.29
N ASP A 324 6.37 9.12 -24.80
CA ASP A 324 6.09 9.88 -26.03
C ASP A 324 5.84 11.36 -25.71
N GLU A 325 6.35 12.25 -26.57
CA GLU A 325 6.00 13.66 -26.50
C GLU A 325 4.53 13.90 -26.85
N SER A 326 3.92 14.89 -26.20
CA SER A 326 2.57 15.35 -26.52
C SER A 326 2.63 16.34 -27.68
N VAL A 327 1.85 16.08 -28.74
CA VAL A 327 1.66 16.97 -29.89
C VAL A 327 0.18 17.37 -30.01
N VAL A 328 -0.12 18.42 -30.76
CA VAL A 328 -1.50 18.89 -30.96
C VAL A 328 -2.04 18.37 -32.29
N CYS A 329 -3.20 17.72 -32.27
CA CYS A 329 -3.88 17.30 -33.49
C CYS A 329 -4.40 18.52 -34.26
N ARG A 330 -4.05 18.64 -35.54
CA ARG A 330 -4.47 19.77 -36.38
C ARG A 330 -5.98 19.86 -36.67
N LEU A 331 -6.72 18.76 -36.49
CA LEU A 331 -8.15 18.67 -36.84
C LEU A 331 -9.06 18.93 -35.63
N CYS A 332 -8.82 18.26 -34.49
CA CYS A 332 -9.63 18.42 -33.27
C CYS A 332 -9.01 19.37 -32.23
N ASN A 333 -7.75 19.79 -32.40
CA ASN A 333 -7.01 20.64 -31.46
C ASN A 333 -6.79 20.01 -30.06
N GLU A 334 -6.87 18.69 -29.95
CA GLU A 334 -6.57 17.94 -28.73
C GLU A 334 -5.09 17.60 -28.62
N SER A 335 -4.58 17.53 -27.38
CA SER A 335 -3.26 16.99 -27.07
C SER A 335 -3.28 15.47 -27.21
N VAL A 336 -2.30 14.91 -27.93
CA VAL A 336 -2.21 13.48 -28.23
C VAL A 336 -0.75 13.03 -28.18
N MET A 337 -0.50 11.80 -27.72
CA MET A 337 0.83 11.19 -27.79
C MET A 337 1.28 11.12 -29.25
N LYS A 338 2.50 11.55 -29.55
CA LYS A 338 3.03 11.55 -30.93
C LYS A 338 2.94 10.18 -31.61
N SER A 339 3.21 9.10 -30.88
CA SER A 339 3.07 7.72 -31.37
C SER A 339 1.64 7.30 -31.73
N ARG A 340 0.63 8.13 -31.41
CA ARG A 340 -0.80 7.95 -31.74
C ARG A 340 -1.28 8.94 -32.80
N THR A 341 -0.37 9.36 -33.68
CA THR A 341 -0.66 10.29 -34.78
C THR A 341 -0.16 9.80 -36.13
N THR A 342 -0.74 10.33 -37.21
CA THR A 342 -0.21 10.25 -38.57
C THR A 342 0.47 11.58 -38.90
N GLU A 343 1.72 11.51 -39.38
CA GLU A 343 2.46 12.68 -39.86
C GLU A 343 2.00 13.06 -41.28
N GLN A 344 1.73 14.35 -41.49
CA GLN A 344 1.59 14.96 -42.81
C GLN A 344 2.41 16.23 -42.85
N GLY A 345 3.67 16.13 -43.32
CA GLY A 345 4.65 17.22 -43.25
C GLY A 345 4.96 17.58 -41.80
N ASP A 346 4.95 18.86 -41.46
CA ASP A 346 5.19 19.37 -40.10
C ASP A 346 3.93 19.34 -39.20
N SER A 347 2.88 18.61 -39.60
CA SER A 347 1.59 18.58 -38.91
C SER A 347 1.19 17.16 -38.47
N PHE A 348 0.59 17.06 -37.29
CA PHE A 348 0.13 15.81 -36.70
C PHE A 348 -1.40 15.71 -36.74
N THR A 349 -1.92 14.53 -37.06
CA THR A 349 -3.36 14.21 -36.95
C THR A 349 -3.52 12.96 -36.10
N CYS A 350 -4.37 13.00 -35.06
CA CYS A 350 -4.60 11.83 -34.21
C CYS A 350 -5.26 10.69 -35.01
N PHE A 351 -5.09 9.44 -34.55
CA PHE A 351 -5.66 8.27 -35.23
C PHE A 351 -7.15 8.41 -35.52
N SER A 352 -7.93 8.87 -34.53
CA SER A 352 -9.37 9.14 -34.66
C SER A 352 -9.69 10.10 -35.83
N CYS A 353 -9.09 11.28 -35.88
CA CYS A 353 -9.36 12.25 -36.96
C CYS A 353 -8.77 11.84 -38.31
N SER A 354 -7.71 11.03 -38.33
CA SER A 354 -7.11 10.54 -39.57
C SER A 354 -7.87 9.36 -40.19
N GLY A 355 -8.79 8.74 -39.44
CA GLY A 355 -9.45 7.50 -39.84
C GLY A 355 -8.52 6.28 -39.86
N ARG A 356 -7.39 6.34 -39.15
CA ARG A 356 -6.47 5.20 -38.98
C ARG A 356 -7.05 4.27 -37.92
N ASP A 357 -6.99 2.96 -38.16
CA ASP A 357 -7.37 1.93 -37.19
C ASP A 357 -6.54 2.05 -35.90
N TYR A 358 -7.14 1.71 -34.76
CA TYR A 358 -6.51 1.76 -33.45
C TYR A 358 -7.06 0.65 -32.53
N GLY A 359 -6.20 0.13 -31.65
CA GLY A 359 -6.58 -0.95 -30.74
C GLY A 359 -7.70 -0.55 -29.77
N ILE A 360 -8.74 -1.38 -29.69
CA ILE A 360 -9.86 -1.28 -28.75
C ILE A 360 -9.78 -2.48 -27.82
N LEU A 361 -9.81 -2.23 -26.51
CA LEU A 361 -10.06 -3.23 -25.48
C LEU A 361 -11.52 -3.11 -25.03
N ASP A 362 -12.31 -4.14 -25.26
CA ASP A 362 -13.68 -4.26 -24.74
C ASP A 362 -13.94 -5.65 -24.11
N GLY A 363 -15.21 -5.98 -23.87
CA GLY A 363 -15.59 -7.29 -23.32
C GLY A 363 -15.21 -8.50 -24.20
N ASN A 364 -14.90 -8.28 -25.48
CA ASN A 364 -14.45 -9.32 -26.41
C ASN A 364 -12.92 -9.43 -26.50
N GLY A 365 -12.17 -8.58 -25.79
CA GLY A 365 -10.71 -8.55 -25.82
C GLY A 365 -10.13 -7.40 -26.65
N ILE A 366 -8.87 -7.54 -27.06
CA ILE A 366 -8.17 -6.53 -27.87
C ILE A 366 -8.39 -6.78 -29.36
N HIS A 367 -8.91 -5.80 -30.08
CA HIS A 367 -9.10 -5.83 -31.54
C HIS A 367 -8.77 -4.48 -32.18
N LEU A 368 -8.64 -4.43 -33.50
CA LEU A 368 -8.38 -3.20 -34.28
C LEU A 368 -9.67 -2.57 -34.80
#